data_AF-H0TLP6-F1
#
_entry.id   AF-H0TLP6-F1
#
_cell.length_a   1.000
_cell.length_b   1.000
_cell.length_c   1.000
_cell.angle_alpha   90.00
_cell.angle_beta   90.00
_cell.angle_gamma   90.00
#
_symmetry.space_group_name_H-M   'P 1'
#
loop_
_entity.id
_entity.type
_entity.pdbx_description
1 polymer ?
#
loop_
_entity_poly.entity_id
_entity_poly.type
_entity_poly.pdbx_seq_one_letter_code
_entity_poly.pdbx_strand_id
1 'polypeptide(L)' 'MLVERGSQVMSVEVVSDAYAIAANYLRRSGAMPDTFQPNDRLVDIIVHLFQRGEFNKLRLANKAIATFEAATPRE' A
#
# COMPACT_ATOMS: atom_id res chain seq x y z
N MET A 1 20.35 -2.45 -27.57
CA MET A 1 19.07 -2.79 -26.93
C MET A 1 18.96 -1.97 -25.66
N LEU A 2 18.26 -0.83 -25.70
CA LEU A 2 18.02 0.04 -24.55
C LEU A 2 16.84 -0.55 -23.78
N VAL A 3 17.10 -1.10 -22.60
CA VAL A 3 16.06 -1.72 -21.78
C VAL A 3 15.45 -0.64 -20.90
N GLU A 4 14.20 -0.30 -21.18
CA GLU A 4 13.38 0.67 -20.45
C GLU A 4 13.04 0.16 -19.03
N ARG A 5 14.04 0.02 -18.16
CA ARG A 5 13.86 -0.47 -16.77
C ARG A 5 13.78 0.63 -15.71
N GLY A 6 13.67 1.90 -16.12
CA GLY A 6 13.55 3.02 -15.17
C GLY A 6 12.16 3.14 -14.55
N SER A 7 11.11 2.98 -15.36
CA SER A 7 9.74 3.31 -14.93
C SER A 7 9.02 2.15 -14.21
N GLN A 8 9.20 0.91 -14.69
CA GLN A 8 8.47 -0.24 -14.17
C GLN A 8 9.04 -0.76 -12.84
N VAL A 9 10.36 -0.71 -12.65
CA VAL A 9 11.03 -1.10 -11.40
C VAL A 9 10.71 -0.10 -10.28
N MET A 10 10.75 1.20 -10.57
CA MET A 10 10.33 2.24 -9.63
C MET A 10 8.86 2.09 -9.21
N SER A 11 7.98 1.68 -10.13
CA SER A 11 6.56 1.46 -9.82
C SER A 11 6.33 0.31 -8.83
N VAL A 12 7.05 -0.81 -9.01
CA VAL A 12 6.95 -1.97 -8.11
C VAL A 12 7.53 -1.65 -6.72
N GLU A 13 8.64 -0.93 -6.66
CA GLU A 13 9.26 -0.51 -5.39
C GLU A 13 8.35 0.41 -4.59
N VAL A 14 7.74 1.43 -5.22
CA VAL A 14 6.83 2.36 -4.55
C VAL A 14 5.61 1.65 -3.95
N VAL A 15 5.00 0.73 -4.70
CA VAL A 15 3.85 -0.06 -4.22
C VAL A 15 4.26 -0.96 -3.06
N SER A 16 5.41 -1.63 -3.16
CA SER A 16 5.92 -2.53 -2.12
C SER A 16 6.26 -1.78 -0.83
N ASP A 17 6.95 -0.64 -0.94
CA ASP A 17 7.28 0.22 0.20
C ASP A 17 6.02 0.76 0.87
N ALA A 18 5.06 1.27 0.09
CA ALA A 18 3.81 1.78 0.63
C ALA A 18 3.03 0.69 1.37
N TYR A 19 3.04 -0.54 0.85
CA TYR A 19 2.42 -1.69 1.49
C TYR A 19 3.10 -2.01 2.82
N ALA A 20 4.44 -2.09 2.85
CA ALA A 20 5.18 -2.40 4.07
C ALA A 20 4.89 -1.37 5.19
N ILE A 21 4.84 -0.09 4.83
CA ILE A 21 4.53 1.01 5.77
C ILE A 21 3.09 0.89 6.29
N ALA A 22 2.11 0.76 5.40
CA ALA A 22 0.70 0.67 5.78
C ALA A 22 0.40 -0.58 6.60
N ALA A 23 0.92 -1.74 6.19
CA ALA A 23 0.73 -3.00 6.90
C ALA A 23 1.37 -2.96 8.30
N ASN A 24 2.56 -2.37 8.45
CA ASN A 24 3.18 -2.21 9.77
C ASN A 24 2.30 -1.37 10.72
N TYR A 25 1.79 -0.24 10.24
CA TYR A 25 0.90 0.60 11.02
C TYR A 25 -0.39 -0.15 11.41
N LEU A 26 -1.08 -0.74 10.43
CA LEU A 26 -2.38 -1.38 10.63
C LEU A 26 -2.28 -2.62 11.54
N ARG A 27 -1.18 -3.37 11.49
CA ARG A 27 -0.93 -4.47 12.44
C ARG A 27 -0.67 -3.96 13.85
N ARG A 28 0.14 -2.91 13.99
CA ARG A 28 0.44 -2.31 15.31
C ARG A 28 -0.76 -1.61 15.94
N SER A 29 -1.69 -1.09 15.14
CA SER A 29 -2.92 -0.47 15.63
C SER A 29 -4.04 -1.48 15.92
N GLY A 30 -3.85 -2.77 15.56
CA GLY A 30 -4.88 -3.79 15.67
C GLY A 30 -5.96 -3.73 14.58
N ALA A 31 -5.85 -2.82 13.62
CA ALA A 31 -6.79 -2.70 12.50
C ALA A 31 -6.62 -3.83 11.46
N MET A 32 -5.48 -4.53 11.47
CA MET A 32 -5.20 -5.66 10.60
C MET A 32 -4.56 -6.81 11.38
N PRO A 33 -4.98 -8.07 11.17
CA PRO A 33 -4.35 -9.20 11.84
C PRO A 33 -2.90 -9.38 11.39
N ASP A 34 -2.03 -9.73 12.35
CA ASP A 34 -0.61 -10.01 12.09
C ASP A 34 -0.46 -11.42 11.49
N THR A 35 -0.67 -11.51 10.18
CA THR A 35 -0.51 -12.76 9.41
C THR A 35 0.65 -12.66 8.42
N PHE A 36 1.25 -13.82 8.11
CA PHE A 36 2.33 -13.94 7.13
C PHE A 36 1.86 -13.69 5.68
N GLN A 37 0.55 -13.82 5.41
CA GLN A 37 0.00 -13.58 4.08
C GLN A 37 -0.25 -12.09 3.84
N PRO A 38 -0.02 -11.59 2.62
CA PRO A 38 -0.44 -10.25 2.25
C PRO A 38 -1.95 -10.08 2.44
N ASN A 39 -2.37 -8.91 2.91
CA ASN A 39 -3.77 -8.57 3.00
C ASN A 39 -4.24 -8.06 1.62
N ASP A 40 -4.99 -8.89 0.89
CA ASP A 40 -5.44 -8.58 -0.48
C ASP A 40 -6.17 -7.25 -0.58
N ARG A 41 -6.98 -6.90 0.42
CA ARG A 41 -7.70 -5.64 0.45
C ARG A 41 -6.76 -4.43 0.55
N LEU A 42 -5.70 -4.51 1.37
CA LEU A 42 -4.71 -3.44 1.42
C LEU A 42 -3.91 -3.34 0.11
N VAL A 43 -3.56 -4.46 -0.50
CA VAL A 43 -2.89 -4.48 -1.80
C VAL A 43 -3.74 -3.78 -2.85
N ASP A 44 -5.03 -4.11 -2.93
CA ASP A 44 -5.97 -3.52 -3.90
C ASP A 44 -6.08 -2.00 -3.73
N ILE A 45 -6.22 -1.51 -2.49
CA ILE A 45 -6.27 -0.07 -2.19
C ILE A 45 -5.00 0.63 -2.67
N ILE A 46 -3.81 0.07 -2.41
CA ILE A 46 -2.54 0.67 -2.79
C ILE A 46 -2.39 0.70 -4.32
N VAL A 47 -2.71 -0.41 -5.00
CA VAL A 47 -2.66 -0.48 -6.47
C VAL A 47 -3.62 0.55 -7.08
N HIS A 48 -4.83 0.67 -6.55
CA HIS A 48 -5.81 1.64 -7.04
C HIS A 48 -5.35 3.09 -6.87
N LEU A 49 -4.79 3.43 -5.70
CA LEU A 49 -4.26 4.77 -5.43
C LEU A 49 -3.02 5.09 -6.30
N PHE A 50 -2.15 4.11 -6.52
CA PHE A 50 -1.00 4.24 -7.40
C PHE A 50 -1.41 4.49 -8.85
N GLN A 51 -2.38 3.72 -9.37
CA GLN A 51 -2.93 3.90 -10.71
C GLN A 51 -3.58 5.28 -10.91
N ARG A 52 -4.06 5.93 -9.83
CA ARG A 52 -4.58 7.30 -9.83
C ARG A 52 -3.51 8.39 -9.76
N GLY A 53 -2.23 8.02 -9.73
CA GLY A 53 -1.09 8.93 -9.79
C GLY A 53 -0.42 9.26 -8.45
N GLU A 54 -0.72 8.53 -7.37
CA GLU A 54 -0.01 8.69 -6.09
C GLU A 54 1.30 7.91 -6.08
N PHE A 55 2.35 8.50 -6.64
CA PHE A 55 3.69 7.88 -6.72
C PHE A 55 4.57 8.13 -5.48
N ASN A 56 4.15 9.00 -4.56
CA ASN A 56 4.89 9.23 -3.33
C ASN A 56 4.53 8.14 -2.31
N LYS A 57 5.50 7.28 -1.97
CA LYS A 57 5.27 6.12 -1.09
C LYS A 57 4.65 6.46 0.26
N LEU A 58 5.02 7.59 0.89
CA LEU A 58 4.47 8.00 2.18
C LEU A 58 3.01 8.47 2.04
N ARG A 59 2.71 9.28 1.01
CA ARG A 59 1.34 9.71 0.72
C ARG A 59 0.45 8.53 0.34
N LEU A 60 0.98 7.60 -0.46
CA LEU A 60 0.30 6.39 -0.89
C LEU A 60 -0.06 5.51 0.32
N ALA A 61 0.90 5.25 1.21
CA ALA A 61 0.66 4.50 2.44
C ALA A 61 -0.38 5.18 3.35
N ASN A 62 -0.26 6.49 3.59
CA ASN A 62 -1.20 7.21 4.46
C ASN A 62 -2.63 7.21 3.90
N LYS A 63 -2.79 7.40 2.59
CA LYS A 63 -4.10 7.29 1.93
C LYS A 63 -4.65 5.88 2.00
N ALA A 64 -3.80 4.87 1.86
CA ALA A 64 -4.21 3.47 1.96
C ALA A 64 -4.68 3.13 3.38
N ILE A 65 -3.96 3.57 4.41
CA ILE A 65 -4.35 3.43 5.83
C ILE A 65 -5.73 4.05 6.05
N ALA A 66 -5.91 5.33 5.68
CA ALA A 66 -7.18 6.04 5.88
C ALA A 66 -8.35 5.34 5.18
N THR A 67 -8.12 4.84 3.96
CA THR A 67 -9.14 4.12 3.19
C THR A 67 -9.46 2.76 3.82
N PHE A 68 -8.44 2.05 4.30
CA PHE A 68 -8.59 0.75 4.95
C PHE A 68 -9.38 0.87 6.26
N GLU A 69 -9.06 1.85 7.09
CA GLU A 69 -9.77 2.12 8.35
C GLU A 69 -11.19 2.62 8.09
N ALA A 70 -11.43 3.50 7.11
CA ALA A 70 -12.78 3.98 6.81
C ALA A 70 -13.75 2.87 6.40
N ALA A 71 -13.26 1.83 5.73
CA ALA A 71 -14.08 0.69 5.34
C ALA A 71 -14.04 -0.48 6.35
N THR A 72 -13.36 -0.31 7.50
CA THR A 72 -13.38 -1.25 8.63
C THR A 72 -13.93 -0.49 9.85
N PRO A 73 -15.24 -0.55 10.14
CA PRO A 73 -15.80 0.14 11.30
C PRO A 73 -15.03 -0.27 12.56
N ARG A 74 -14.54 0.69 13.34
CA ARG A 74 -13.96 0.41 14.67
C ARG A 74 -15.10 -0.03 15.58
N GLU A 75 -15.01 -1.24 16.12
CA GLU A 75 -15.85 -1.73 17.22
C GLU A 75 -15.41 -1.10 18.56
#